data_AF-A0A2X2BTQ1-F1
#
_entry.id   AF-A0A2X2BTQ1-F1
#
_cell.length_a   1.000
_cell.length_b   1.000
_cell.length_c   1.000
_cell.angle_alpha   90.00
_cell.angle_beta   90.00
_cell.angle_gamma   90.00
#
_symmetry.space_group_name_H-M   'P 1'
#
loop_
_entity.id
_entity.type
_entity.pdbx_description
1 polymer ?
#
loop_
_entity_poly.entity_id
_entity_poly.type
_entity_poly.pdbx_seq_one_letter_code
_entity_poly.pdbx_strand_id
1 'polypeptide(L)'
;MLFFDSVSVSTTYREELAKHGVIFCSFGEAIQEYPELVRQYLGTVVSSHDNYFAALNAAVASDGTFVYIPKGVRCPMELSTYFRINAAQTGQFERTILIADEGSYVSYIEGCSAPVRDSYQLHAAVVEVIIHKDAEVKYSTVQNWFSGGDSEGGILNFVTKRALCEGENAKMSWTQSETGSAITWKYPSVILKGDNSTAEFFSVALTNGNQQADTGTKMIHIGKNTKSTIISKGISAGKSQNSYRGFGESVTWCAECT
;
A
#
# COMPACT_ATOMS: atom_id res chain seq x y z
N MET A 1 10.61 2.24 -10.93
CA MET A 1 11.56 1.23 -10.41
C MET A 1 10.97 -0.13 -10.66
N LEU A 2 11.63 -0.96 -11.47
CA LEU A 2 11.18 -2.32 -11.74
C LEU A 2 11.88 -3.25 -10.74
N PHE A 3 11.13 -4.07 -10.03
CA PHE A 3 11.68 -5.09 -9.15
C PHE A 3 11.55 -6.46 -9.82
N PHE A 4 12.69 -7.13 -10.00
CA PHE A 4 12.79 -8.48 -10.57
C PHE A 4 13.43 -9.39 -9.53
N ASP A 5 12.72 -10.42 -9.05
CA ASP A 5 13.28 -11.50 -8.21
C ASP A 5 14.38 -11.02 -7.23
N SER A 6 14.00 -10.12 -6.32
CA SER A 6 14.88 -9.53 -5.29
C SER A 6 16.03 -8.63 -5.78
N VAL A 7 15.96 -8.12 -7.01
CA VAL A 7 16.92 -7.16 -7.59
C VAL A 7 16.18 -5.95 -8.18
N SER A 8 16.59 -4.75 -7.75
CA SER A 8 16.13 -3.48 -8.31
C SER A 8 16.73 -3.21 -9.69
N VAL A 9 15.91 -3.13 -10.74
CA VAL A 9 16.32 -2.69 -12.07
C VAL A 9 16.14 -1.16 -12.16
N SER A 10 17.29 -0.49 -12.17
CA SER A 10 17.60 0.92 -12.49
C SER A 10 16.46 1.96 -12.38
N THR A 11 16.64 2.93 -11.50
CA THR A 11 15.84 4.16 -11.45
C THR A 11 16.31 5.15 -12.52
N THR A 12 15.62 5.19 -13.68
CA THR A 12 15.88 6.12 -14.80
C THR A 12 15.87 7.61 -14.40
N TYR A 13 15.35 7.95 -13.22
CA TYR A 13 15.20 9.34 -12.74
C TYR A 13 15.85 9.60 -11.37
N ARG A 14 16.75 8.73 -10.90
CA ARG A 14 17.37 8.85 -9.57
C ARG A 14 18.06 10.21 -9.37
N GLU A 15 18.81 10.67 -10.36
CA GLU A 15 19.54 11.94 -10.30
C GLU A 15 18.60 13.16 -10.26
N GLU A 16 17.48 13.10 -10.98
CA GLU A 16 16.51 14.20 -11.02
C GLU A 16 15.73 14.31 -9.71
N LEU A 17 15.34 13.17 -9.13
CA LEU A 17 14.70 13.11 -7.81
C LEU A 17 15.67 13.58 -6.70
N ALA A 18 16.95 13.18 -6.79
CA ALA A 18 17.96 13.60 -5.84
C ALA A 18 18.19 15.12 -5.81
N LYS A 19 18.06 15.82 -6.96
CA LYS A 19 18.12 17.30 -7.03
C LYS A 19 17.04 17.98 -6.19
N HIS A 20 15.93 17.29 -5.94
CA HIS A 20 14.81 17.77 -5.11
C HIS A 20 14.83 17.16 -3.69
N GLY A 21 15.89 16.43 -3.33
CA GLY A 21 16.01 15.72 -2.06
C GLY A 21 15.08 14.52 -1.91
N VAL A 22 14.37 14.11 -2.97
CA VAL A 22 13.48 12.95 -2.94
C VAL A 22 14.32 11.68 -2.89
N ILE A 23 14.03 10.83 -1.90
CA ILE A 23 14.61 9.49 -1.79
C ILE A 23 13.60 8.52 -2.40
N PHE A 24 14.02 7.79 -3.43
CA PHE A 24 13.25 6.72 -4.03
C PHE A 24 14.19 5.56 -4.39
N CYS A 25 14.19 4.54 -3.54
CA CYS A 25 15.10 3.39 -3.65
C CYS A 25 14.46 2.11 -3.12
N SER A 26 15.19 1.00 -3.18
CA SER A 26 14.75 -0.26 -2.57
C SER A 26 14.77 -0.15 -1.05
N PHE A 27 13.95 -0.98 -0.38
CA PHE A 27 13.97 -1.08 1.07
C PHE A 27 15.37 -1.47 1.61
N GLY A 28 16.05 -2.40 0.94
CA GLY A 28 17.42 -2.80 1.28
C GLY A 28 18.44 -1.67 1.16
N GLU A 29 18.42 -0.91 0.06
CA GLU A 29 19.28 0.29 -0.09
C GLU A 29 18.97 1.32 0.99
N ALA A 30 17.70 1.54 1.34
CA ALA A 30 17.33 2.50 2.37
C ALA A 30 17.88 2.14 3.76
N ILE A 31 17.92 0.85 4.10
CA ILE A 31 18.53 0.39 5.35
C ILE A 31 20.03 0.69 5.39
N GLN A 32 20.72 0.55 4.26
CA GLN A 32 22.16 0.78 4.17
C GLN A 32 22.51 2.28 4.13
N GLU A 33 21.80 3.06 3.31
CA GLU A 33 22.13 4.47 3.03
C GLU A 33 21.44 5.45 3.98
N TYR A 34 20.25 5.10 4.51
CA TYR A 34 19.43 5.96 5.37
C TYR A 34 18.95 5.26 6.65
N PRO A 35 19.83 4.57 7.42
CA PRO A 35 19.43 3.71 8.54
C PRO A 35 18.62 4.43 9.61
N GLU A 36 19.00 5.66 9.96
CA GLU A 36 18.31 6.45 11.00
C GLU A 36 16.88 6.80 10.58
N LEU A 37 16.68 7.18 9.31
CA LEU A 37 15.37 7.53 8.77
C LEU A 37 14.47 6.29 8.68
N VAL A 38 15.01 5.16 8.21
CA VAL A 38 14.26 3.89 8.20
C VAL A 38 13.87 3.49 9.63
N ARG A 39 14.81 3.55 10.57
CA ARG A 39 14.57 3.20 11.98
C ARG A 39 13.49 4.07 12.63
N GLN A 40 13.41 5.34 12.25
CA GLN A 40 12.40 6.26 12.76
C GLN A 40 10.97 5.86 12.37
N TYR A 41 10.77 5.30 11.17
CA TYR A 41 9.43 5.08 10.60
C TYR A 41 9.02 3.61 10.48
N LEU A 42 9.97 2.68 10.36
CA LEU A 42 9.68 1.26 10.19
C LEU A 42 8.87 0.70 11.36
N GLY A 43 7.70 0.12 11.06
CA GLY A 43 6.83 -0.53 12.03
C GLY A 43 6.03 0.43 12.91
N THR A 44 6.10 1.74 12.66
CA THR A 44 5.35 2.76 13.43
C THR A 44 3.87 2.74 13.12
N VAL A 45 3.49 2.32 11.90
CA VAL A 45 2.10 2.27 11.45
C VAL A 45 1.60 0.83 11.40
N VAL A 46 2.43 -0.11 10.94
CA VAL A 46 2.13 -1.55 10.90
C VAL A 46 3.22 -2.30 11.64
N SER A 47 3.03 -2.50 12.95
CA SER A 47 4.01 -3.20 13.78
C SER A 47 4.17 -4.69 13.39
N SER A 48 5.26 -5.32 13.84
CA SER A 48 5.47 -6.77 13.73
C SER A 48 4.45 -7.61 14.51
N HIS A 49 3.63 -7.00 15.38
CA HIS A 49 2.60 -7.67 16.14
C HIS A 49 1.18 -7.41 15.62
N ASP A 50 1.05 -6.71 14.48
CA ASP A 50 -0.24 -6.25 13.97
C ASP A 50 -1.20 -7.40 13.63
N ASN A 51 -0.71 -8.39 12.88
CA ASN A 51 -1.43 -9.60 12.52
C ASN A 51 -0.45 -10.67 12.06
N TYR A 52 -0.97 -11.88 11.82
CA TYR A 52 -0.16 -13.05 11.45
C TYR A 52 0.75 -12.81 10.23
N PHE A 53 0.21 -12.25 9.14
CA PHE A 53 0.97 -12.03 7.90
C PHE A 53 1.88 -10.81 7.99
N ALA A 54 1.52 -9.79 8.76
CA ALA A 54 2.40 -8.67 9.06
C ALA A 54 3.61 -9.09 9.90
N ALA A 55 3.43 -10.00 10.87
CA ALA A 55 4.51 -10.57 11.67
C ALA A 55 5.48 -11.37 10.80
N LEU A 56 4.94 -12.24 9.93
CA LEU A 56 5.73 -13.00 8.97
C LEU A 56 6.51 -12.06 8.03
N ASN A 57 5.83 -11.09 7.42
CA ASN A 57 6.46 -10.08 6.56
C ASN A 57 7.60 -9.35 7.27
N ALA A 58 7.38 -8.87 8.50
CA ALA A 58 8.40 -8.15 9.26
C ALA A 58 9.67 -8.99 9.52
N ALA A 59 9.54 -10.32 9.62
CA ALA A 59 10.67 -11.22 9.86
C ALA A 59 11.44 -11.59 8.59
N VAL A 60 10.77 -11.67 7.43
CA VAL A 60 11.37 -12.24 6.20
C VAL A 60 11.48 -11.28 5.02
N ALA A 61 10.88 -10.08 5.10
CA ALA A 61 10.91 -9.12 4.00
C ALA A 61 12.33 -8.64 3.71
N SER A 62 12.84 -8.99 2.53
CA SER A 62 14.07 -8.44 1.94
C SER A 62 13.78 -7.41 0.86
N ASP A 63 12.58 -7.46 0.29
CA ASP A 63 12.17 -6.66 -0.87
C ASP A 63 11.24 -5.52 -0.45
N GLY A 64 11.11 -4.52 -1.33
CA GLY A 64 10.17 -3.42 -1.14
C GLY A 64 10.76 -2.08 -1.52
N THR A 65 10.03 -1.02 -1.19
CA THR A 65 10.32 0.35 -1.63
C THR A 65 10.41 1.29 -0.45
N PHE A 66 11.39 2.17 -0.46
CA PHE A 66 11.45 3.30 0.46
C PHE A 66 11.30 4.61 -0.32
N VAL A 67 10.38 5.46 0.14
CA VAL A 67 10.10 6.77 -0.45
C VAL A 67 10.10 7.81 0.66
N TYR A 68 10.88 8.87 0.48
CA TYR A 68 10.83 10.06 1.34
C TYR A 68 10.73 11.32 0.47
N ILE A 69 9.72 12.15 0.76
CA ILE A 69 9.50 13.44 0.11
C ILE A 69 9.80 14.55 1.13
N PRO A 70 10.81 15.40 0.90
CA PRO A 70 11.18 16.44 1.86
C PRO A 70 10.14 17.54 2.04
N LYS A 71 10.27 18.28 3.13
CA LYS A 71 9.45 19.45 3.45
C LYS A 71 9.31 20.42 2.27
N GLY A 72 8.07 20.79 1.96
CA GLY A 72 7.70 21.74 0.91
C GLY A 72 7.91 21.25 -0.52
N VAL A 73 8.35 20.00 -0.72
CA VAL A 73 8.62 19.46 -2.05
C VAL A 73 7.36 18.83 -2.63
N ARG A 74 6.90 19.39 -3.74
CA ARG A 74 5.99 18.68 -4.66
C ARG A 74 6.83 17.81 -5.57
N CYS A 75 6.69 16.49 -5.47
CA CYS A 75 7.42 15.54 -6.31
C CYS A 75 7.22 15.90 -7.80
N PRO A 76 8.29 16.08 -8.58
CA PRO A 76 8.20 16.63 -9.94
C PRO A 76 7.55 15.67 -10.95
N MET A 77 7.43 14.39 -10.58
CA MET A 77 6.84 13.34 -11.40
C MET A 77 6.14 12.31 -10.52
N GLU A 78 5.32 11.47 -11.15
CA GLU A 78 4.73 10.33 -10.47
C GLU A 78 5.77 9.23 -10.28
N LEU A 79 5.84 8.71 -9.05
CA LEU A 79 6.71 7.60 -8.75
C LEU A 79 5.96 6.31 -9.08
N SER A 80 6.61 5.40 -9.79
CA SER A 80 6.01 4.10 -10.07
C SER A 80 6.95 2.96 -9.76
N THR A 81 6.42 1.93 -9.10
CA THR A 81 7.07 0.65 -8.90
C THR A 81 6.27 -0.43 -9.60
N TYR A 82 6.97 -1.38 -10.19
CA TYR A 82 6.34 -2.54 -10.79
C TYR A 82 7.03 -3.80 -10.30
N PHE A 83 6.28 -4.62 -9.57
CA PHE A 83 6.70 -5.90 -9.04
C PHE A 83 6.26 -7.01 -9.98
N ARG A 84 7.21 -7.80 -10.46
CA ARG A 84 6.91 -9.00 -11.26
C ARG A 84 7.39 -10.23 -10.49
N ILE A 85 6.46 -11.11 -10.13
CA ILE A 85 6.80 -12.40 -9.54
C ILE A 85 7.41 -13.27 -10.64
N ASN A 86 8.66 -13.75 -10.55
CA ASN A 86 9.22 -14.66 -11.54
C ASN A 86 9.79 -15.94 -10.92
N ALA A 87 10.14 -15.96 -9.62
CA ALA A 87 10.62 -17.16 -8.92
C ALA A 87 9.51 -18.19 -8.64
N ALA A 88 9.87 -19.48 -8.70
CA ALA A 88 8.99 -20.62 -8.47
C ALA A 88 8.99 -21.01 -6.99
N GLN A 89 7.81 -21.24 -6.41
CA GLN A 89 7.65 -21.79 -5.04
C GLN A 89 8.11 -20.85 -3.91
N THR A 90 8.10 -19.54 -4.13
CA THR A 90 8.49 -18.54 -3.12
C THR A 90 7.30 -17.65 -2.75
N GLY A 91 7.13 -17.39 -1.45
CA GLY A 91 6.24 -16.30 -1.01
C GLY A 91 6.87 -14.95 -1.31
N GLN A 92 6.09 -13.99 -1.78
CA GLN A 92 6.55 -12.61 -1.96
C GLN A 92 6.22 -11.81 -0.71
N PHE A 93 7.27 -11.33 -0.04
CA PHE A 93 7.18 -10.50 1.16
C PHE A 93 7.90 -9.18 0.87
N GLU A 94 7.12 -8.17 0.54
CA GLU A 94 7.63 -6.83 0.29
C GLU A 94 7.16 -5.85 1.36
N ARG A 95 8.01 -4.88 1.67
CA ARG A 95 7.68 -3.82 2.61
C ARG A 95 7.92 -2.45 1.99
N THR A 96 6.83 -1.69 1.83
CA THR A 96 6.90 -0.32 1.32
C THR A 96 6.71 0.67 2.46
N ILE A 97 7.61 1.65 2.56
CA ILE A 97 7.49 2.78 3.49
C ILE A 97 7.52 4.06 2.66
N LEU A 98 6.47 4.87 2.78
CA LEU A 98 6.36 6.18 2.11
C LEU A 98 6.14 7.26 3.16
N ILE A 99 7.06 8.21 3.21
CA ILE A 99 6.98 9.37 4.10
C ILE A 99 6.84 10.64 3.26
N ALA A 100 5.79 11.40 3.53
CA ALA A 100 5.56 12.73 2.98
C ALA A 100 5.72 13.74 4.12
N ASP A 101 6.83 14.48 4.12
CA ASP A 101 7.14 15.51 5.12
C ASP A 101 6.29 16.78 4.91
N GLU A 102 6.36 17.75 5.82
CA GLU A 102 5.44 18.89 5.89
C GLU A 102 5.29 19.63 4.56
N GLY A 103 4.06 19.86 4.11
CA GLY A 103 3.75 20.58 2.87
C GLY A 103 4.22 19.88 1.58
N SER A 104 4.56 18.59 1.65
CA SER A 104 5.02 17.82 0.49
C SER A 104 3.86 17.18 -0.28
N TYR A 105 4.12 16.78 -1.52
CA TYR A 105 3.14 16.06 -2.35
C TYR A 105 3.80 14.94 -3.14
N VAL A 106 3.14 13.78 -3.23
CA VAL A 106 3.54 12.69 -4.12
C VAL A 106 2.35 11.89 -4.65
N SER A 107 2.46 11.49 -5.92
CA SER A 107 1.65 10.45 -6.55
C SER A 107 2.53 9.21 -6.73
N TYR A 108 2.16 8.11 -6.10
CA TYR A 108 2.87 6.84 -6.12
C TYR A 108 1.98 5.74 -6.70
N ILE A 109 2.51 4.98 -7.65
CA ILE A 109 1.79 3.92 -8.38
C ILE A 109 2.53 2.60 -8.19
N GLU A 110 1.87 1.68 -7.51
CA GLU A 110 2.30 0.29 -7.34
C GLU A 110 1.60 -0.60 -8.37
N GLY A 111 2.38 -1.28 -9.21
CA GLY A 111 1.87 -2.32 -10.11
C GLY A 111 2.40 -3.69 -9.72
N CYS A 112 1.55 -4.72 -9.77
CA CYS A 112 2.02 -6.10 -9.62
C CYS A 112 1.42 -7.01 -10.70
N SER A 113 2.24 -7.90 -11.27
CA SER A 113 1.77 -9.02 -12.10
C SER A 113 2.49 -10.33 -11.76
N ALA A 114 1.78 -11.45 -11.91
CA ALA A 114 2.35 -12.79 -11.77
C ALA A 114 2.18 -13.62 -13.05
N PRO A 115 3.16 -14.47 -13.38
CA PRO A 115 3.01 -15.55 -14.33
C PRO A 115 2.12 -16.66 -13.78
N VAL A 116 1.56 -17.43 -14.69
CA VAL A 116 0.76 -18.64 -14.42
C VAL A 116 1.62 -19.67 -13.68
N ARG A 117 1.11 -20.24 -12.58
CA ARG A 117 1.75 -21.34 -11.85
C ARG A 117 0.72 -22.33 -11.32
N ASP A 118 1.15 -23.58 -11.21
CA ASP A 118 0.31 -24.72 -10.79
C ASP A 118 0.19 -24.88 -9.27
N SER A 119 0.86 -24.02 -8.47
CA SER A 119 0.80 -24.04 -7.00
C SER A 119 0.38 -22.68 -6.43
N TYR A 120 -0.22 -22.69 -5.23
CA TYR A 120 -0.57 -21.46 -4.54
C TYR A 120 0.70 -20.66 -4.21
N GLN A 121 0.68 -19.36 -4.49
CA GLN A 121 1.75 -18.44 -4.10
C GLN A 121 1.18 -17.39 -3.15
N LEU A 122 1.83 -17.22 -2.01
CA LEU A 122 1.46 -16.21 -1.02
C LEU A 122 2.13 -14.88 -1.38
N HIS A 123 1.31 -13.85 -1.54
CA HIS A 123 1.73 -12.46 -1.60
C HIS A 123 1.27 -11.77 -0.32
N ALA A 124 2.22 -11.51 0.58
CA ALA A 124 1.98 -10.89 1.88
C ALA A 124 2.80 -9.62 2.02
N ALA A 125 2.32 -8.55 1.39
CA ALA A 125 2.95 -7.23 1.44
C ALA A 125 2.52 -6.43 2.68
N VAL A 126 3.41 -5.54 3.12
CA VAL A 126 3.11 -4.52 4.13
C VAL A 126 3.42 -3.15 3.54
N VAL A 127 2.49 -2.21 3.69
CA VAL A 127 2.66 -0.82 3.25
C VAL A 127 2.38 0.11 4.42
N GLU A 128 3.36 0.95 4.74
CA GLU A 128 3.30 2.01 5.74
C GLU A 128 3.40 3.36 5.04
N VAL A 129 2.40 4.22 5.23
CA VAL A 129 2.40 5.58 4.68
C VAL A 129 2.29 6.57 5.83
N ILE A 130 3.21 7.51 5.94
CA ILE A 130 3.21 8.55 6.98
C ILE A 130 3.10 9.90 6.30
N ILE A 131 2.04 10.65 6.61
CA ILE A 131 1.76 11.96 6.02
C ILE A 131 1.80 13.02 7.12
N HIS A 132 2.77 13.93 7.01
CA HIS A 132 2.96 15.05 7.93
C HIS A 132 2.06 16.24 7.57
N LYS A 133 2.23 17.32 8.33
CA LYS A 133 1.36 18.50 8.26
C LYS A 133 1.30 19.08 6.85
N ASP A 134 0.11 19.44 6.38
CA ASP A 134 -0.14 20.03 5.04
C ASP A 134 0.35 19.17 3.85
N ALA A 135 0.72 17.90 4.06
CA ALA A 135 1.22 17.03 3.02
C ALA A 135 0.09 16.19 2.38
N GLU A 136 0.29 15.75 1.13
CA GLU A 136 -0.69 14.97 0.38
C GLU A 136 -0.04 13.79 -0.34
N VAL A 137 -0.61 12.60 -0.13
CA VAL A 137 -0.18 11.35 -0.78
C VAL A 137 -1.33 10.76 -1.58
N LYS A 138 -1.07 10.48 -2.85
CA LYS A 138 -1.92 9.64 -3.70
C LYS A 138 -1.22 8.32 -3.93
N TYR A 139 -1.84 7.23 -3.48
CA TYR A 139 -1.30 5.89 -3.62
C TYR A 139 -2.23 5.06 -4.49
N SER A 140 -1.75 4.71 -5.67
CA SER A 140 -2.47 3.89 -6.64
C SER A 140 -1.93 2.47 -6.66
N THR A 141 -2.82 1.49 -6.76
CA THR A 141 -2.46 0.07 -6.90
C THR A 141 -3.18 -0.51 -8.10
N VAL A 142 -2.43 -1.07 -9.05
CA VAL A 142 -2.96 -1.77 -10.22
C VAL A 142 -2.44 -3.20 -10.19
N GLN A 143 -3.33 -4.14 -9.90
CA GLN A 143 -2.96 -5.55 -9.75
C GLN A 143 -3.74 -6.42 -10.73
N ASN A 144 -3.01 -7.23 -11.50
CA ASN A 144 -3.58 -8.28 -12.33
C ASN A 144 -2.83 -9.59 -12.07
N TRP A 145 -3.42 -10.43 -11.23
CA TRP A 145 -2.85 -11.68 -10.78
C TRP A 145 -3.34 -12.88 -11.60
N PHE A 146 -2.69 -14.04 -11.39
CA PHE A 146 -3.17 -15.31 -11.91
C PHE A 146 -4.13 -15.98 -10.93
N SER A 147 -5.33 -16.33 -11.42
CA SER A 147 -6.44 -16.80 -10.60
C SER A 147 -6.32 -18.25 -10.15
N GLY A 148 -5.37 -19.01 -10.72
CA GLY A 148 -5.39 -20.46 -10.67
C GLY A 148 -6.25 -21.06 -11.79
N GLY A 149 -6.18 -22.38 -11.94
CA GLY A 149 -7.15 -23.17 -12.70
C GLY A 149 -8.45 -23.40 -11.91
N ASP A 150 -9.33 -24.29 -12.39
CA ASP A 150 -10.64 -24.55 -11.78
C ASP A 150 -10.59 -25.01 -10.30
N SER A 151 -9.43 -25.48 -9.81
CA SER A 151 -9.23 -25.88 -8.42
C SER A 151 -7.78 -25.95 -7.92
N GLU A 152 -6.78 -25.52 -8.70
CA GLU A 152 -5.36 -25.61 -8.33
C GLU A 152 -4.59 -24.31 -8.61
N GLY A 153 -3.79 -23.90 -7.63
CA GLY A 153 -2.91 -22.74 -7.72
C GLY A 153 -3.59 -21.38 -7.62
N GLY A 154 -2.84 -20.34 -8.01
CA GLY A 154 -3.28 -18.95 -7.95
C GLY A 154 -2.68 -18.16 -6.79
N ILE A 155 -2.90 -16.86 -6.79
CA ILE A 155 -2.31 -15.95 -5.79
C ILE A 155 -3.22 -15.81 -4.58
N LEU A 156 -2.62 -15.96 -3.38
CA LEU A 156 -3.20 -15.55 -2.10
C LEU A 156 -2.68 -14.15 -1.77
N ASN A 157 -3.53 -13.14 -1.87
CA ASN A 157 -3.17 -11.73 -1.75
C ASN A 157 -3.59 -11.19 -0.38
N PHE A 158 -2.70 -11.33 0.61
CA PHE A 158 -2.95 -11.01 2.03
C PHE A 158 -2.10 -9.81 2.46
N VAL A 159 -2.57 -8.62 2.15
CA VAL A 159 -1.77 -7.39 2.29
C VAL A 159 -2.28 -6.53 3.43
N THR A 160 -1.35 -6.01 4.22
CA THR A 160 -1.64 -5.01 5.24
C THR A 160 -1.14 -3.64 4.76
N LYS A 161 -2.04 -2.77 4.30
CA LYS A 161 -1.71 -1.37 3.98
C LYS A 161 -2.33 -0.44 5.01
N ARG A 162 -1.54 0.49 5.54
CA ARG A 162 -2.05 1.51 6.46
C ARG A 162 -1.32 2.82 6.28
N ALA A 163 -2.10 3.89 6.23
CA ALA A 163 -1.63 5.26 6.26
C ALA A 163 -1.91 5.89 7.63
N LEU A 164 -0.99 6.74 8.06
CA LEU A 164 -1.13 7.63 9.20
C LEU A 164 -1.08 9.07 8.69
N CYS A 165 -2.23 9.73 8.68
CA CYS A 165 -2.31 11.18 8.54
C CYS A 165 -1.95 11.78 9.90
N GLU A 166 -0.65 11.90 10.17
CA GLU A 166 -0.12 12.35 11.45
C GLU A 166 -0.32 13.85 11.65
N GLY A 167 -0.05 14.64 10.61
CA GLY A 167 -0.09 16.09 10.70
C GLY A 167 -1.45 16.70 10.41
N GLU A 168 -1.64 17.94 10.89
CA GLU A 168 -2.79 18.77 10.55
C GLU A 168 -2.91 18.94 9.02
N ASN A 169 -4.14 18.92 8.48
CA ASN A 169 -4.43 19.03 7.04
C ASN A 169 -3.79 17.94 6.16
N ALA A 170 -3.24 16.87 6.74
CA ALA A 170 -2.67 15.75 5.98
C ALA A 170 -3.74 15.05 5.13
N LYS A 171 -3.39 14.69 3.90
CA LYS A 171 -4.31 14.08 2.95
C LYS A 171 -3.79 12.75 2.43
N MET A 172 -4.65 11.74 2.46
CA MET A 172 -4.36 10.42 1.93
C MET A 172 -5.42 10.00 0.92
N SER A 173 -5.01 9.53 -0.25
CA SER A 173 -5.92 8.94 -1.25
C SER A 173 -5.43 7.56 -1.66
N TRP A 174 -6.20 6.53 -1.31
CA TRP A 174 -6.01 5.17 -1.81
C TRP A 174 -6.83 4.97 -3.07
N THR A 175 -6.19 4.55 -4.16
CA THR A 175 -6.88 4.17 -5.40
C THR A 175 -6.45 2.77 -5.79
N GLN A 176 -7.39 1.86 -6.03
CA GLN A 176 -7.05 0.48 -6.39
C GLN A 176 -7.96 -0.11 -7.46
N SER A 177 -7.33 -0.85 -8.37
CA SER A 177 -7.97 -1.74 -9.33
C SER A 177 -7.38 -3.14 -9.15
N GLU A 178 -8.24 -4.08 -8.75
CA GLU A 178 -7.83 -5.40 -8.32
C GLU A 178 -8.55 -6.49 -9.12
N THR A 179 -7.76 -7.38 -9.72
CA THR A 179 -8.28 -8.55 -10.42
C THR A 179 -7.29 -9.72 -10.32
N GLY A 180 -7.81 -10.94 -10.45
CA GLY A 180 -6.98 -12.09 -10.80
C GLY A 180 -6.42 -12.92 -9.65
N SER A 181 -6.62 -12.59 -8.38
CA SER A 181 -6.17 -13.46 -7.27
C SER A 181 -7.14 -14.62 -7.03
N ALA A 182 -6.67 -15.74 -6.50
CA ALA A 182 -7.55 -16.82 -6.05
C ALA A 182 -8.31 -16.40 -4.78
N ILE A 183 -7.58 -15.85 -3.81
CA ILE A 183 -8.14 -15.23 -2.61
C ILE A 183 -7.50 -13.86 -2.40
N THR A 184 -8.32 -12.83 -2.24
CA THR A 184 -7.88 -11.49 -1.83
C THR A 184 -8.40 -11.17 -0.45
N TRP A 185 -7.50 -10.75 0.45
CA TRP A 185 -7.86 -10.24 1.76
C TRP A 185 -7.11 -8.94 2.07
N LYS A 186 -7.81 -7.80 1.93
CA LYS A 186 -7.17 -6.47 2.00
C LYS A 186 -8.09 -5.41 2.59
N TYR A 187 -7.53 -4.66 3.54
CA TYR A 187 -8.20 -3.51 4.15
C TYR A 187 -7.27 -2.29 4.24
N PRO A 188 -6.90 -1.62 3.13
CA PRO A 188 -6.15 -0.38 3.20
C PRO A 188 -6.82 0.59 4.16
N SER A 189 -6.08 1.01 5.17
CA SER A 189 -6.63 1.77 6.29
C SER A 189 -6.01 3.16 6.35
N VAL A 190 -6.74 4.14 6.90
CA VAL A 190 -6.21 5.46 7.22
C VAL A 190 -6.52 5.81 8.66
N ILE A 191 -5.49 6.18 9.41
CA ILE A 191 -5.59 6.79 10.73
C ILE A 191 -5.51 8.31 10.55
N LEU A 192 -6.63 8.98 10.75
CA LEU A 192 -6.80 10.43 10.64
C LEU A 192 -6.49 11.07 12.01
N LYS A 193 -5.19 11.17 12.34
CA LYS A 193 -4.70 11.67 13.64
C LYS A 193 -4.67 13.19 13.71
N GLY A 194 -4.19 13.85 12.67
CA GLY A 194 -4.13 15.30 12.60
C GLY A 194 -5.51 15.93 12.39
N ASP A 195 -5.72 17.10 13.00
CA ASP A 195 -6.93 17.90 12.78
C ASP A 195 -7.06 18.29 11.30
N ASN A 196 -8.29 18.36 10.81
CA ASN A 196 -8.65 18.65 9.41
C ASN A 196 -8.05 17.68 8.38
N SER A 197 -7.54 16.52 8.80
CA SER A 197 -7.00 15.52 7.87
C SER A 197 -8.12 14.87 7.05
N THR A 198 -7.80 14.50 5.80
CA THR A 198 -8.78 13.93 4.86
C THR A 198 -8.28 12.63 4.27
N ALA A 199 -9.17 11.63 4.18
CA ALA A 199 -8.91 10.35 3.56
C ALA A 199 -9.87 10.08 2.39
N GLU A 200 -9.36 9.48 1.35
CA GLU A 200 -10.16 8.97 0.25
C GLU A 200 -9.78 7.52 -0.05
N PHE A 201 -10.77 6.71 -0.40
CA PHE A 201 -10.59 5.35 -0.85
C PHE A 201 -11.47 5.06 -2.05
N PHE A 202 -10.85 4.78 -3.18
CA PHE A 202 -11.50 4.39 -4.42
C PHE A 202 -11.06 2.97 -4.79
N SER A 203 -12.02 2.06 -4.91
CA SER A 203 -11.72 0.66 -5.21
C SER A 203 -12.63 0.11 -6.29
N VAL A 204 -12.01 -0.57 -7.26
CA VAL A 204 -12.67 -1.48 -8.19
C VAL A 204 -12.10 -2.87 -7.96
N ALA A 205 -12.97 -3.85 -7.68
CA ALA A 205 -12.58 -5.24 -7.45
C ALA A 205 -13.37 -6.15 -8.40
N LEU A 206 -12.67 -6.87 -9.27
CA LEU A 206 -13.26 -7.84 -10.20
C LEU A 206 -12.93 -9.27 -9.76
N THR A 207 -13.97 -10.10 -9.71
CA THR A 207 -13.85 -11.55 -9.42
C THR A 207 -14.62 -12.35 -10.47
N ASN A 208 -14.06 -13.48 -10.88
CA ASN A 208 -14.65 -14.41 -11.84
C ASN A 208 -14.29 -15.87 -11.46
N GLY A 209 -14.94 -16.87 -12.06
CA GLY A 209 -14.65 -18.27 -11.80
C GLY A 209 -14.97 -18.64 -10.35
N ASN A 210 -14.00 -19.19 -9.61
CA ASN A 210 -14.13 -19.57 -8.19
C ASN A 210 -13.37 -18.62 -7.25
N GLN A 211 -13.01 -17.43 -7.71
CA GLN A 211 -12.26 -16.45 -6.91
C GLN A 211 -13.04 -15.98 -5.69
N GLN A 212 -12.32 -15.65 -4.63
CA GLN A 212 -12.88 -15.06 -3.41
C GLN A 212 -12.17 -13.75 -3.10
N ALA A 213 -12.94 -12.70 -2.86
CA ALA A 213 -12.43 -11.41 -2.42
C ALA A 213 -13.17 -10.96 -1.17
N ASP A 214 -12.43 -10.74 -0.08
CA ASP A 214 -12.87 -9.97 1.08
C ASP A 214 -12.01 -8.71 1.13
N THR A 215 -12.55 -7.64 0.56
CA THR A 215 -11.84 -6.37 0.39
C THR A 215 -12.59 -5.24 1.07
N GLY A 216 -11.87 -4.19 1.44
CA GLY A 216 -12.52 -2.99 1.93
C GLY A 216 -11.51 -2.00 2.47
N THR A 217 -11.93 -1.20 3.45
CA THR A 217 -11.08 -0.15 4.02
C THR A 217 -11.48 0.13 5.46
N LYS A 218 -10.56 0.71 6.24
CA LYS A 218 -10.85 1.20 7.59
C LYS A 218 -10.46 2.67 7.70
N MET A 219 -11.40 3.51 8.09
CA MET A 219 -11.19 4.94 8.33
C MET A 219 -11.33 5.21 9.83
N ILE A 220 -10.24 5.62 10.47
CA ILE A 220 -10.17 5.82 11.92
C ILE A 220 -9.98 7.30 12.18
N HIS A 221 -11.04 7.97 12.62
CA HIS A 221 -11.11 9.41 12.85
C HIS A 221 -10.71 9.75 14.29
N ILE A 222 -9.60 10.47 14.45
CA ILE A 222 -9.05 10.87 15.76
C ILE A 222 -9.00 12.40 15.89
N GLY A 223 -8.49 13.09 14.88
CA GLY A 223 -8.41 14.55 14.83
C GLY A 223 -9.79 15.19 14.62
N LYS A 224 -9.91 16.47 14.97
CA LYS A 224 -11.13 17.27 14.75
C LYS A 224 -11.34 17.53 13.27
N ASN A 225 -12.60 17.65 12.84
CA ASN A 225 -13.00 18.02 11.48
C ASN A 225 -12.42 17.10 10.40
N THR A 226 -12.16 15.84 10.74
CA THR A 226 -11.59 14.88 9.81
C THR A 226 -12.65 14.35 8.86
N LYS A 227 -12.28 14.12 7.60
CA LYS A 227 -13.23 13.69 6.56
C LYS A 227 -12.75 12.43 5.87
N SER A 228 -13.65 11.49 5.61
CA SER A 228 -13.33 10.34 4.77
C SER A 228 -14.35 10.13 3.65
N THR A 229 -13.88 9.74 2.48
CA THR A 229 -14.72 9.36 1.34
C THR A 229 -14.38 7.95 0.92
N ILE A 230 -15.39 7.09 0.82
CA ILE A 230 -15.24 5.69 0.44
C ILE A 230 -16.13 5.42 -0.76
N ILE A 231 -15.52 5.03 -1.88
CA ILE A 231 -16.21 4.55 -3.07
C ILE A 231 -15.66 3.18 -3.43
N SER A 232 -16.50 2.16 -3.30
CA SER A 232 -16.17 0.78 -3.71
C SER A 232 -17.13 0.30 -4.78
N LYS A 233 -16.59 -0.31 -5.84
CA LYS A 233 -17.32 -0.97 -6.92
C LYS A 233 -16.82 -2.40 -7.06
N GLY A 234 -17.56 -3.34 -6.50
CA GLY A 234 -17.33 -4.78 -6.68
C GLY A 234 -18.05 -5.30 -7.91
N ILE A 235 -17.36 -6.12 -8.71
CA ILE A 235 -17.90 -6.82 -9.87
C ILE A 235 -17.63 -8.31 -9.65
N SER A 236 -18.69 -9.12 -9.70
CA SER A 236 -18.60 -10.57 -9.52
C SER A 236 -19.24 -11.29 -10.71
N ALA A 237 -18.54 -12.31 -11.20
CA ALA A 237 -18.95 -13.14 -12.33
C ALA A 237 -18.70 -14.63 -12.03
N GLY A 238 -19.35 -15.52 -12.79
CA GLY A 238 -19.20 -16.97 -12.62
C GLY A 238 -19.74 -17.45 -11.27
N LYS A 239 -18.92 -18.22 -10.53
CA LYS A 239 -19.24 -18.74 -9.18
C LYS A 239 -18.47 -18.00 -8.07
N SER A 240 -17.89 -16.85 -8.40
CA SER A 240 -17.01 -16.12 -7.50
C SER A 240 -17.78 -15.47 -6.36
N GLN A 241 -17.05 -15.12 -5.30
CA GLN A 241 -17.60 -14.36 -4.18
C GLN A 241 -16.80 -13.08 -3.99
N ASN A 242 -17.51 -11.95 -4.01
CA ASN A 242 -16.92 -10.64 -3.78
C ASN A 242 -17.66 -9.95 -2.64
N SER A 243 -16.98 -9.77 -1.52
CA SER A 243 -17.51 -9.16 -0.31
C SER A 243 -16.75 -7.87 -0.03
N TYR A 244 -17.50 -6.79 0.17
CA TYR A 244 -16.98 -5.55 0.71
C TYR A 244 -17.14 -5.52 2.23
N ARG A 245 -16.08 -5.19 2.97
CA ARG A 245 -16.09 -4.98 4.42
C ARG A 245 -15.42 -3.66 4.79
N GLY A 246 -16.23 -2.68 5.15
CA GLY A 246 -15.78 -1.38 5.64
C GLY A 246 -15.84 -1.28 7.17
N PHE A 247 -14.98 -0.43 7.75
CA PHE A 247 -15.07 -0.02 9.14
C PHE A 247 -14.81 1.49 9.26
N GLY A 248 -15.72 2.20 9.90
CA GLY A 248 -15.56 3.62 10.23
C GLY A 248 -15.69 3.78 11.75
N GLU A 249 -14.72 4.43 12.37
CA GLU A 249 -14.72 4.72 13.80
C GLU A 249 -14.30 6.16 14.04
N SER A 250 -14.99 6.82 14.99
CA SER A 250 -14.63 8.13 15.49
C SER A 250 -14.48 8.09 17.00
N VAL A 251 -13.41 8.71 17.51
CA VAL A 251 -13.19 8.85 18.96
C VAL A 251 -14.05 9.97 19.54
N THR A 252 -14.35 9.91 20.85
CA THR A 252 -15.36 10.76 21.50
C THR A 252 -15.12 12.27 21.40
N TRP A 253 -13.88 12.72 21.19
CA TRP A 253 -13.53 14.15 21.02
C TRP A 253 -13.37 14.58 19.54
N CYS A 254 -13.60 13.67 18.60
CA CYS A 254 -13.64 13.96 17.16
C CYS A 254 -14.88 14.80 16.86
N ALA A 255 -14.76 16.12 16.96
CA ALA A 255 -15.84 17.03 16.60
C ALA A 255 -15.96 17.13 15.07
N GLU A 256 -17.19 17.14 14.55
CA GLU A 256 -17.53 17.40 13.12
C GLU A 256 -16.87 16.45 12.11
N CYS A 257 -16.70 15.18 12.48
CA CYS A 257 -16.13 14.15 11.62
C CYS A 257 -17.21 13.58 10.67
N THR A 258 -16.90 13.49 9.37
CA THR A 258 -17.83 13.07 8.30
C THR A 258 -17.27 11.98 7.41
#